data_AF-A0A1I2TK89-F1
#
_entry.id   AF-A0A1I2TK89-F1
#
_cell.length_a   1.000
_cell.length_b   1.000
_cell.length_c   1.000
_cell.angle_alpha   90.00
_cell.angle_beta   90.00
_cell.angle_gamma   90.00
#
_symmetry.space_group_name_H-M   'P 1'
#
loop_
_entity.id
_entity.type
_entity.pdbx_description
1 polymer ?
#
loop_
_entity_poly.entity_id
_entity_poly.type
_entity_poly.pdbx_seq_one_letter_code
_entity_poly.pdbx_strand_id
1 'polypeptide(L)'
;MAGRLADLRSGLADGAEGEAAKRKVVLALLSAFPTYGLDAKGAGTMAALYVRALVDLPTWAVQAAASRFLQGRTLTEWSGDKCPTPPQVTAESRRSLDAIHAEIKTLCEVLDAVVYQPISDAERQRVLDDIAAAPNSLLIAGRTPRLAAPPSLAGSAVSDIVAPLRGLDLSHLMERLDRRRVSA
;
A
#
# COMPACT_ATOMS: atom_id res chain seq x y z
N MET A 1 8.37 -7.12 -18.15
CA MET A 1 7.89 -6.35 -16.97
C MET A 1 8.96 -6.12 -15.90
N ALA A 2 9.55 -7.14 -15.28
CA ALA A 2 10.47 -6.95 -14.13
C ALA A 2 11.72 -6.08 -14.41
N GLY A 3 12.25 -6.10 -15.64
CA GLY A 3 13.42 -5.31 -16.04
C GLY A 3 13.18 -3.80 -16.03
N ARG A 4 12.16 -3.30 -16.73
CA ARG A 4 11.89 -1.84 -16.82
C ARG A 4 11.58 -1.20 -15.48
N LEU A 5 10.88 -1.93 -14.60
CA LEU A 5 10.57 -1.45 -13.26
C LEU A 5 11.86 -1.34 -12.42
N ALA A 6 12.78 -2.29 -12.57
CA ALA A 6 14.11 -2.21 -11.95
C ALA A 6 14.94 -1.05 -12.51
N ASP A 7 14.86 -0.78 -13.82
CA ASP A 7 15.57 0.34 -14.46
C ASP A 7 15.05 1.71 -13.95
N LEU A 8 13.73 1.88 -13.86
CA LEU A 8 13.11 3.10 -13.31
C LEU A 8 13.43 3.29 -11.83
N ARG A 9 13.46 2.20 -11.05
CA ARG A 9 13.90 2.24 -9.64
C ARG A 9 15.39 2.56 -9.52
N SER A 10 16.22 2.05 -10.42
CA SER A 10 17.64 2.38 -10.49
C SER A 10 17.86 3.87 -10.79
N GLY A 11 16.98 4.50 -11.57
CA GLY A 11 17.01 5.94 -11.82
C GLY A 11 16.70 6.81 -10.59
N LEU A 12 16.03 6.23 -9.58
CA LEU A 12 15.77 6.91 -8.30
C LEU A 12 16.90 6.72 -7.30
N ALA A 13 17.79 5.76 -7.51
CA ALA A 13 18.89 5.47 -6.60
C ALA A 13 19.91 6.60 -6.59
N ASP A 14 20.59 6.76 -5.47
CA ASP A 14 21.68 7.71 -5.41
C ASP A 14 22.86 7.23 -6.24
N GLY A 15 23.53 8.16 -6.93
CA GLY A 15 24.83 7.92 -7.52
C GLY A 15 25.92 7.71 -6.45
N ALA A 16 27.19 7.69 -6.88
CA ALA A 16 28.34 7.42 -6.01
C ALA A 16 28.45 8.35 -4.76
N GLU A 17 27.81 9.52 -4.78
CA GLU A 17 27.84 10.51 -3.70
C GLU A 17 26.73 10.33 -2.65
N GLY A 18 25.83 9.37 -2.84
CA GLY A 18 24.64 9.17 -1.98
C GLY A 18 24.96 8.95 -0.51
N GLU A 19 25.98 8.16 -0.20
CA GLU A 19 26.33 7.85 1.19
C GLU A 19 26.78 9.11 1.96
N ALA A 20 27.61 9.94 1.32
CA ALA A 20 28.08 11.18 1.90
C ALA A 20 26.93 12.17 2.13
N ALA A 21 25.98 12.24 1.20
CA ALA A 21 24.80 13.08 1.32
C ALA A 21 23.85 12.61 2.44
N LYS A 22 23.56 11.30 2.53
CA LYS A 22 22.79 10.72 3.65
C LYS A 22 23.44 11.03 4.99
N ARG A 23 24.77 10.91 5.09
CA ARG A 23 25.51 11.20 6.32
C ARG A 23 25.31 12.64 6.77
N LYS A 24 25.33 13.62 5.85
CA LYS A 24 25.07 15.03 6.16
C LYS A 24 23.65 15.25 6.69
N VAL A 25 22.65 14.65 6.03
CA VAL A 25 21.24 14.73 6.47
C VAL A 25 21.06 14.15 7.87
N VAL A 26 21.65 12.97 8.13
CA VAL A 26 21.58 12.32 9.43
C VAL A 26 22.28 13.14 10.51
N LEU A 27 23.45 13.71 10.24
CA LEU A 27 24.13 14.59 11.21
C LEU A 27 23.30 15.83 11.52
N ALA A 28 22.64 16.43 10.52
CA ALA A 28 21.72 17.54 10.74
C ALA A 28 20.53 17.11 11.61
N LEU A 29 19.94 15.94 11.35
CA LEU A 29 18.87 15.39 12.16
C LEU A 29 19.31 15.16 13.61
N LEU A 30 20.45 14.49 13.82
CA LEU A 30 21.01 14.23 15.14
C LEU A 30 21.36 15.53 15.90
N SER A 31 21.77 16.58 15.20
CA SER A 31 22.06 17.88 15.81
C SER A 31 20.82 18.62 16.32
N ALA A 32 19.65 18.34 15.75
CA ALA A 32 18.39 18.96 16.14
C ALA A 32 17.81 18.35 17.43
N PHE A 33 18.29 17.18 17.84
CA PHE A 33 17.88 16.53 19.09
C PHE A 33 19.03 16.55 20.09
N PRO A 34 18.78 16.89 21.37
CA PRO A 34 19.82 16.91 22.39
C PRO A 34 20.35 15.49 22.63
N THR A 35 21.55 15.22 22.11
CA THR A 35 22.29 13.99 22.35
C THR A 35 23.23 14.20 23.53
N TYR A 36 22.67 14.14 24.74
CA TYR A 36 23.42 14.31 25.98
C TYR A 36 24.56 13.27 26.07
N GLY A 37 25.78 13.74 26.30
CA GLY A 37 26.95 12.89 26.54
C GLY A 37 27.62 12.29 25.30
N LEU A 38 27.20 12.69 24.08
CA LEU A 38 27.85 12.23 22.85
C LEU A 38 29.02 13.18 22.47
N ASP A 39 30.21 12.62 22.34
CA ASP A 39 31.35 13.31 21.73
C ASP A 39 31.23 13.31 20.19
N ALA A 40 32.05 14.13 19.52
CA ALA A 40 32.04 14.21 18.05
C ALA A 40 32.29 12.85 17.37
N LYS A 41 33.10 11.99 18.01
CA LYS A 41 33.39 10.63 17.53
C LYS A 41 32.18 9.70 17.69
N GLY A 42 31.47 9.78 18.81
CA GLY A 42 30.21 9.08 19.04
C GLY A 42 29.13 9.50 18.05
N ALA A 43 29.02 10.81 17.76
CA ALA A 43 28.08 11.33 16.75
C ALA A 43 28.37 10.78 15.35
N GLY A 44 29.65 10.73 14.96
CA GLY A 44 30.05 10.11 13.70
C GLY A 44 29.73 8.63 13.62
N THR A 45 29.91 7.90 14.73
CA THR A 45 29.60 6.46 14.81
C THR A 45 28.10 6.22 14.72
N MET A 46 27.29 7.02 15.42
CA MET A 46 25.84 6.98 15.31
C MET A 46 25.37 7.30 13.89
N ALA A 47 25.92 8.33 13.27
CA ALA A 47 25.57 8.65 11.88
C ALA A 47 25.90 7.50 10.93
N ALA A 48 27.02 6.80 11.12
CA ALA A 48 27.35 5.61 10.33
C ALA A 48 26.33 4.47 10.48
N LEU A 49 25.79 4.25 11.69
CA LEU A 49 24.74 3.25 11.92
C LEU A 49 23.45 3.59 11.17
N TYR A 50 23.05 4.86 11.17
CA TYR A 50 21.90 5.33 10.40
C TYR A 50 22.13 5.16 8.91
N VAL A 51 23.28 5.59 8.40
CA VAL A 51 23.62 5.45 6.97
C VAL A 51 23.57 3.98 6.54
N ARG A 52 24.07 3.07 7.37
CA ARG A 52 23.99 1.62 7.10
C ARG A 52 22.54 1.12 7.04
N ALA A 53 21.66 1.61 7.91
CA ALA A 53 20.24 1.27 7.87
C ALA A 53 19.51 1.85 6.63
N LEU A 54 20.03 2.95 6.08
CA LEU A 54 19.43 3.69 4.96
C LEU A 54 20.11 3.39 3.62
N VAL A 55 20.89 2.31 3.52
CA VAL A 55 21.68 1.99 2.32
C VAL A 55 20.80 1.82 1.08
N ASP A 56 19.66 1.14 1.22
CA ASP A 56 18.74 0.82 0.11
C ASP A 56 17.80 1.98 -0.28
N LEU A 57 17.88 3.11 0.42
CA LEU A 57 16.95 4.23 0.23
C LEU A 57 17.63 5.40 -0.46
N PRO A 58 16.94 6.16 -1.30
CA PRO A 58 17.54 7.33 -1.94
C PRO A 58 17.63 8.52 -0.97
N THR A 59 18.64 9.37 -1.18
CA THR A 59 19.00 10.50 -0.32
C THR A 59 17.86 11.48 -0.19
N TRP A 60 17.16 11.77 -1.29
CA TRP A 60 16.01 12.68 -1.26
C TRP A 60 14.90 12.16 -0.35
N ALA A 61 14.68 10.85 -0.27
CA ALA A 61 13.65 10.25 0.58
C ALA A 61 14.06 10.30 2.06
N VAL A 62 15.37 10.16 2.34
CA VAL A 62 15.93 10.37 3.68
C VAL A 62 15.82 11.84 4.09
N GLN A 63 16.10 12.78 3.18
CA GLN A 63 15.98 14.22 3.45
C GLN A 63 14.53 14.64 3.70
N ALA A 64 13.59 14.13 2.91
CA ALA A 64 12.17 14.36 3.11
C ALA A 64 11.68 13.81 4.45
N ALA A 65 12.08 12.58 4.81
CA ALA A 65 11.77 11.98 6.10
C ALA A 65 12.34 12.80 7.27
N ALA A 66 13.63 13.16 7.21
CA ALA A 66 14.28 13.99 8.22
C ALA A 66 13.54 15.33 8.40
N SER A 67 13.13 15.96 7.31
CA SER A 67 12.38 17.22 7.34
C SER A 67 11.01 17.05 8.03
N ARG A 68 10.30 15.93 7.80
CA ARG A 68 9.03 15.64 8.47
C ARG A 68 9.18 15.40 9.97
N PHE A 69 10.23 14.71 10.40
CA PHE A 69 10.55 14.56 11.82
C PHE A 69 10.81 15.91 12.48
N LEU A 70 11.60 16.78 11.84
CA LEU A 70 11.87 18.13 12.37
C LEU A 70 10.62 19.02 12.42
N GLN A 71 9.67 18.82 11.51
CA GLN A 71 8.42 19.57 11.45
C GLN A 71 7.29 18.97 12.30
N GLY A 72 7.48 17.79 12.89
CA GLY A 72 6.41 17.06 13.60
C GLY A 72 5.27 16.58 12.68
N ARG A 73 5.51 16.45 11.37
CA ARG A 73 4.51 16.04 10.35
C ARG A 73 4.81 14.64 9.82
N THR A 74 5.07 13.70 10.73
CA THR A 74 5.45 12.33 10.37
C THR A 74 4.26 11.55 9.83
N LEU A 75 4.52 10.68 8.86
CA LEU A 75 3.57 9.72 8.31
C LEU A 75 3.45 8.48 9.21
N THR A 76 4.47 8.23 10.04
CA THR A 76 4.54 7.16 11.02
C THR A 76 4.27 7.67 12.45
N GLU A 77 3.86 6.76 13.33
CA GLU A 77 3.66 7.03 14.75
C GLU A 77 5.00 7.35 15.41
N TRP A 78 5.19 8.61 15.79
CA TRP A 78 6.36 9.09 16.50
C TRP A 78 5.93 10.15 17.53
N SER A 79 6.43 10.04 18.76
CA SER A 79 5.98 10.86 19.88
C SER A 79 6.64 12.24 19.97
N GLY A 80 7.62 12.57 19.11
CA GLY A 80 8.28 13.88 19.11
C GLY A 80 9.34 14.11 20.18
N ASP A 81 9.28 13.38 21.30
CA ASP A 81 10.12 13.64 22.48
C ASP A 81 11.59 13.22 22.33
N LYS A 82 11.87 12.28 21.43
CA LYS A 82 13.20 11.67 21.27
C LYS A 82 13.61 11.64 19.81
N CYS A 83 14.92 11.68 19.59
CA CYS A 83 15.50 11.48 18.27
C CYS A 83 14.94 10.18 17.64
N PRO A 84 14.43 10.23 16.39
CA PRO A 84 13.89 9.05 15.72
C PRO A 84 14.98 8.01 15.51
N THR A 85 14.66 6.74 15.80
CA THR A 85 15.59 5.61 15.64
C THR A 85 15.83 5.28 14.16
N PRO A 86 16.94 4.59 13.79
CA PRO A 86 17.21 4.22 12.40
C PRO A 86 16.06 3.46 11.71
N PRO A 87 15.37 2.49 12.37
CA PRO A 87 14.21 1.82 11.78
C PRO A 87 13.03 2.76 11.55
N GLN A 88 12.81 3.75 12.42
CA GLN A 88 11.74 4.74 12.25
C GLN A 88 12.03 5.64 11.05
N VAL A 89 13.28 6.11 10.90
CA VAL A 89 13.68 6.90 9.72
C VAL A 89 13.52 6.07 8.43
N THR A 90 13.90 4.80 8.48
CA THR A 90 13.72 3.88 7.35
C THR A 90 12.25 3.71 6.97
N ALA A 91 11.37 3.51 7.95
CA ALA A 91 9.93 3.36 7.73
C ALA A 91 9.30 4.63 7.12
N GLU A 92 9.66 5.80 7.64
CA GLU A 92 9.19 7.10 7.16
C GLU A 92 9.68 7.38 5.72
N SER A 93 10.94 7.07 5.42
CA SER A 93 11.49 7.18 4.06
C SER A 93 10.81 6.21 3.10
N ARG A 94 10.50 4.97 3.52
CA ARG A 94 9.74 4.02 2.70
C ARG A 94 8.33 4.51 2.40
N ARG A 95 7.62 5.06 3.38
CA ARG A 95 6.30 5.66 3.14
C ARG A 95 6.32 6.80 2.13
N SER A 96 7.43 7.54 2.07
CA SER A 96 7.61 8.59 1.06
C SER A 96 7.74 8.04 -0.35
N LEU A 97 8.22 6.80 -0.50
CA LEU A 97 8.37 6.12 -1.78
C LEU A 97 7.10 5.44 -2.27
N ASP A 98 6.15 5.13 -1.38
CA ASP A 98 4.95 4.36 -1.73
C ASP A 98 4.14 5.03 -2.86
N ALA A 99 3.95 6.35 -2.79
CA ALA A 99 3.25 7.11 -3.83
C ALA A 99 3.99 7.05 -5.18
N ILE A 100 5.31 7.21 -5.17
CA ILE A 100 6.14 7.15 -6.38
C ILE A 100 6.16 5.73 -6.97
N HIS A 101 6.23 4.71 -6.11
CA HIS A 101 6.18 3.32 -6.54
C HIS A 101 4.83 2.97 -7.17
N ALA A 102 3.73 3.51 -6.63
CA ALA A 102 2.41 3.36 -7.23
C ALA A 102 2.35 4.03 -8.61
N GLU A 103 2.90 5.23 -8.74
CA GLU A 103 2.96 5.95 -10.03
C GLU A 103 3.82 5.23 -11.06
N ILE A 104 5.02 4.77 -10.69
CA ILE A 104 5.89 3.97 -11.56
C ILE A 104 5.16 2.72 -12.05
N LYS A 105 4.40 2.05 -11.17
CA LYS A 105 3.62 0.88 -11.55
C LYS A 105 2.58 1.26 -12.63
N THR A 106 1.83 2.33 -12.42
CA THR A 106 0.85 2.82 -13.41
C THR A 106 1.52 3.18 -14.73
N LEU A 107 2.67 3.85 -14.71
CA LEU A 107 3.43 4.17 -15.92
C LEU A 107 3.88 2.91 -16.66
N CYS A 108 4.36 1.89 -15.94
CA CYS A 108 4.69 0.61 -16.56
C CYS A 108 3.46 -0.05 -17.20
N GLU A 109 2.30 -0.03 -16.54
CA GLU A 109 1.05 -0.57 -17.09
C GLU A 109 0.63 0.15 -18.38
N VAL A 110 0.74 1.48 -18.42
CA VAL A 110 0.43 2.28 -19.63
C VAL A 110 1.42 2.02 -20.75
N LEU A 111 2.72 1.96 -20.45
CA LEU A 111 3.77 1.72 -21.46
C LEU A 111 3.76 0.29 -22.00
N ASP A 112 3.27 -0.67 -21.21
CA ASP A 112 3.09 -2.06 -21.62
C ASP A 112 1.70 -2.31 -22.24
N ALA A 113 0.82 -1.30 -22.28
CA ALA A 113 -0.51 -1.46 -22.86
C ALA A 113 -0.40 -1.70 -24.37
N VAL A 114 -0.92 -2.83 -24.83
CA VAL A 114 -1.08 -3.13 -26.25
C VAL A 114 -2.29 -2.39 -26.78
N VAL A 115 -2.14 -1.70 -27.91
CA VAL A 115 -3.26 -1.05 -28.59
C VAL A 115 -4.29 -2.11 -28.97
N TYR A 116 -5.46 -2.03 -28.36
CA TYR A 116 -6.59 -2.87 -28.75
C TYR A 116 -6.98 -2.55 -30.18
N GLN A 117 -6.86 -3.53 -31.08
CA GLN A 117 -7.47 -3.44 -32.39
C GLN A 117 -8.94 -3.86 -32.24
N PRO A 118 -9.91 -2.97 -32.52
CA PRO A 118 -11.30 -3.37 -32.53
C PRO A 118 -11.51 -4.47 -33.56
N ILE A 119 -12.28 -5.48 -33.16
CA ILE A 119 -12.72 -6.58 -34.01
C ILE A 119 -13.35 -5.98 -35.27
N SER A 120 -12.95 -6.45 -36.46
CA SER A 120 -13.52 -5.95 -37.71
C SER A 120 -15.03 -6.25 -37.79
N ASP A 121 -15.78 -5.45 -38.54
CA ASP A 121 -17.23 -5.69 -38.71
C ASP A 121 -17.51 -7.09 -39.30
N ALA A 122 -16.61 -7.60 -40.14
CA ALA A 122 -16.69 -8.95 -40.71
C ALA A 122 -16.50 -10.05 -39.64
N GLU A 123 -15.56 -9.88 -38.71
CA GLU A 123 -15.35 -10.82 -37.60
C GLU A 123 -16.47 -10.70 -36.55
N ARG A 124 -16.98 -9.48 -36.32
CA ARG A 124 -18.15 -9.26 -35.48
C ARG A 124 -19.38 -9.97 -36.06
N GLN A 125 -19.56 -9.91 -37.37
CA GLN A 125 -20.64 -10.62 -38.05
C GLN A 125 -20.45 -12.14 -37.97
N ARG A 126 -19.23 -12.65 -38.14
CA ARG A 126 -18.95 -14.10 -37.92
C ARG A 126 -19.28 -14.56 -36.51
N VAL A 127 -18.94 -13.79 -35.49
CA VAL A 127 -19.30 -14.14 -34.10
C VAL A 127 -20.81 -14.13 -33.89
N LEU A 128 -21.53 -13.17 -34.49
CA LEU A 128 -22.99 -13.12 -34.44
C LEU A 128 -23.62 -14.31 -35.17
N ASP A 129 -23.07 -14.67 -36.34
CA ASP A 129 -23.51 -15.81 -37.13
C ASP A 129 -23.21 -17.13 -36.40
N ASP A 130 -22.07 -17.26 -35.71
CA ASP A 130 -21.72 -18.40 -34.87
C ASP A 130 -22.65 -18.51 -33.64
N ILE A 131 -23.02 -17.38 -33.02
CA ILE A 131 -23.99 -17.33 -31.92
C ILE A 131 -25.39 -17.73 -32.43
N ALA A 132 -25.78 -17.29 -33.62
CA ALA A 132 -27.06 -17.64 -34.23
C ALA A 132 -27.11 -19.09 -34.73
N ALA A 133 -25.97 -19.62 -35.20
CA ALA A 133 -25.81 -20.99 -35.66
C ALA A 133 -25.65 -22.00 -34.53
N ALA A 134 -25.24 -21.56 -33.32
CA ALA A 134 -25.21 -22.41 -32.14
C ALA A 134 -26.65 -22.75 -31.68
N PRO A 135 -27.10 -24.01 -31.82
CA PRO A 135 -28.43 -24.38 -31.35
C PRO A 135 -28.39 -24.49 -29.83
N ASN A 136 -28.90 -23.48 -29.13
CA ASN A 136 -29.47 -23.60 -27.79
C ASN A 136 -28.63 -24.37 -26.72
N SER A 137 -27.30 -24.22 -26.68
CA SER A 137 -26.47 -24.85 -25.62
C SER A 137 -25.87 -23.87 -24.61
N LEU A 138 -25.95 -22.56 -24.85
CA LEU A 138 -25.45 -21.54 -23.91
C LEU A 138 -26.53 -20.88 -23.05
N LEU A 139 -27.77 -21.37 -23.08
CA LEU A 139 -28.82 -20.91 -22.16
C LEU A 139 -28.81 -21.63 -20.80
N ILE A 140 -28.12 -22.77 -20.64
CA ILE A 140 -27.97 -23.47 -19.33
C ILE A 140 -26.67 -24.31 -19.27
N ALA A 141 -25.49 -23.68 -19.20
CA ALA A 141 -24.24 -24.42 -18.94
C ALA A 141 -23.33 -23.75 -17.89
N GLY A 142 -23.95 -23.02 -16.96
CA GLY A 142 -23.30 -22.49 -15.76
C GLY A 142 -24.22 -22.38 -14.53
N ARG A 143 -25.54 -22.57 -14.71
CA ARG A 143 -26.45 -22.79 -13.58
C ARG A 143 -26.39 -24.28 -13.26
N THR A 144 -25.45 -24.66 -12.40
CA THR A 144 -25.57 -25.95 -11.71
C THR A 144 -26.99 -26.01 -11.14
N PRO A 145 -27.79 -27.05 -11.42
CA PRO A 145 -28.94 -27.32 -10.58
C PRO A 145 -28.36 -27.48 -9.17
N ARG A 146 -28.79 -26.62 -8.25
CA ARG A 146 -28.54 -26.79 -6.82
C ARG A 146 -28.87 -28.25 -6.55
N LEU A 147 -27.86 -29.05 -6.22
CA LEU A 147 -28.05 -30.44 -5.83
C LEU A 147 -29.23 -30.48 -4.87
N ALA A 148 -30.10 -31.47 -5.06
CA ALA A 148 -31.15 -31.81 -4.13
C ALA A 148 -30.68 -31.57 -2.70
N ALA A 149 -31.55 -30.92 -1.93
CA ALA A 149 -31.30 -30.62 -0.53
C ALA A 149 -30.64 -31.83 0.16
N PRO A 150 -29.56 -31.63 0.94
CA PRO A 150 -29.06 -32.71 1.78
C PRO A 150 -30.21 -33.22 2.65
N PRO A 151 -30.24 -34.53 2.99
CA PRO A 151 -31.28 -35.08 3.85
C PRO A 151 -31.39 -34.20 5.09
N SER A 152 -32.62 -33.78 5.42
CA SER A 152 -32.90 -32.85 6.51
C SER A 152 -32.19 -33.30 7.78
N LEU A 153 -31.10 -32.61 8.13
CA LEU A 153 -30.64 -32.58 9.51
C LEU A 153 -31.75 -31.88 10.29
N ALA A 154 -32.50 -32.69 11.02
CA ALA A 154 -33.59 -32.26 11.86
C ALA A 154 -33.22 -31.03 12.70
N GLY A 155 -33.88 -29.92 12.42
CA GLY A 155 -34.66 -29.18 13.42
C GLY A 155 -33.98 -28.31 14.48
N SER A 156 -32.67 -28.39 14.79
CA SER A 156 -32.20 -27.71 16.02
C SER A 156 -31.04 -26.71 15.89
N ALA A 157 -30.10 -26.85 14.96
CA ALA A 157 -28.84 -26.11 15.08
C ALA A 157 -28.82 -24.68 14.50
N VAL A 158 -29.73 -24.33 13.58
CA VAL A 158 -29.74 -23.01 12.92
C VAL A 158 -30.51 -21.96 13.74
N SER A 159 -31.48 -22.38 14.55
CA SER A 159 -32.26 -21.45 15.39
C SER A 159 -31.42 -20.82 16.50
N ASP A 160 -30.45 -21.57 17.06
CA ASP A 160 -29.59 -21.10 18.16
C ASP A 160 -28.57 -20.05 17.71
N ILE A 161 -28.14 -20.08 16.44
CA ILE A 161 -27.21 -19.08 15.89
C ILE A 161 -27.92 -17.76 15.56
N VAL A 162 -29.21 -17.81 15.21
CA VAL A 162 -29.99 -16.64 14.76
C VAL A 162 -30.75 -15.97 15.91
N ALA A 163 -31.01 -16.69 17.02
CA ALA A 163 -31.67 -16.15 18.21
C ALA A 163 -31.02 -14.87 18.79
N PRO A 164 -29.69 -14.76 18.95
CA PRO A 164 -29.08 -13.55 19.50
C PRO A 164 -29.08 -12.36 18.54
N LEU A 165 -29.31 -12.56 17.24
CA LEU A 165 -29.33 -11.48 16.24
C LEU A 165 -30.69 -10.78 16.12
N ARG A 166 -31.77 -11.38 16.64
CA ARG A 166 -33.13 -10.80 16.58
C ARG A 166 -33.43 -9.80 17.69
N GLY A 167 -32.59 -9.73 18.73
CA GLY A 167 -32.73 -8.80 19.85
C GLY A 167 -31.79 -7.60 19.79
N LEU A 168 -30.99 -7.45 18.73
CA LEU A 168 -30.09 -6.29 18.59
C LEU A 168 -30.91 -5.07 18.17
N ASP A 169 -31.18 -4.19 19.12
CA ASP A 169 -31.77 -2.87 18.88
C ASP A 169 -30.76 -1.98 18.12
N LEU A 170 -30.95 -1.91 16.80
CA LEU A 170 -30.14 -1.14 15.86
C LEU A 170 -30.16 0.37 16.15
N SER A 171 -31.11 0.84 16.96
CA SER A 171 -31.27 2.25 17.34
C SER A 171 -30.03 2.81 18.03
N HIS A 172 -29.42 2.04 18.93
CA HIS A 172 -28.22 2.47 19.67
C HIS A 172 -26.97 2.52 18.77
N LEU A 173 -26.93 1.75 17.68
CA LEU A 173 -25.81 1.73 16.73
C LEU A 173 -25.87 2.92 15.77
N MET A 174 -27.09 3.32 15.38
CA MET A 174 -27.32 4.57 14.64
C MET A 174 -27.01 5.80 15.50
N GLU A 175 -27.37 5.80 16.78
CA GLU A 175 -27.08 6.91 17.69
C GLU A 175 -25.56 7.13 17.91
N ARG A 176 -24.74 6.05 17.92
CA ARG A 176 -23.27 6.16 17.98
C ARG A 176 -22.66 6.68 16.67
N LEU A 177 -23.28 6.42 15.52
CA LEU A 177 -22.83 6.93 14.23
C LEU A 177 -23.12 8.42 14.07
N ASP A 178 -24.28 8.88 14.52
CA ASP A 178 -24.63 10.30 14.49
C ASP A 178 -23.75 11.13 15.43
N ARG A 179 -23.45 10.64 16.64
CA ARG A 179 -22.50 11.33 17.55
C ARG A 179 -21.08 11.43 16.97
N ARG A 180 -20.66 10.48 16.12
CA ARG A 180 -19.34 10.52 15.45
C ARG A 180 -19.29 11.46 14.24
N ARG A 181 -20.43 11.82 13.64
CA ARG A 181 -20.49 12.79 12.53
C ARG A 181 -20.49 14.24 13.00
N VAL A 182 -20.87 14.51 14.25
CA VAL A 182 -20.96 15.88 14.81
C VAL A 182 -19.65 16.33 15.47
N SER A 183 -18.65 15.46 15.67
CA SER A 183 -17.36 15.82 16.26
C SER A 183 -16.22 16.04 15.24
N ALA A 184 -16.53 16.58 14.06
CA ALA A 184 -15.54 17.02 13.07
C ALA A 184 -15.68 18.52 12.83
#